data_AF-A0A833FK56-F1
#
_entry.id   AF-A0A833FK56-F1
#
_cell.length_a   1.000
_cell.length_b   1.000
_cell.length_c   1.000
_cell.angle_alpha   90.00
_cell.angle_beta   90.00
_cell.angle_gamma   90.00
#
_symmetry.space_group_name_H-M   'P 1'
#
loop_
_entity.id
_entity.type
_entity.pdbx_description
1 polymer ?
#
loop_
_entity_poly.entity_id
_entity_poly.type
_entity_poly.pdbx_seq_one_letter_code
_entity_poly.pdbx_strand_id
1 'polypeptide(L)'
;MMLHLPASRTNDTRSVSDLKAKLRLRLSVLIVGNQFRQSTQELRVMNKPVVLFQQPAPAKDKPEPAKAAGKPRRRAYLSLARASVIVAGTGLAIVIPLGWGSWVAGMTNQTTDNAYLRADTTPVSAEVSGRILRLLVEDYQHVKIGQLLMQIDPTQYQAQEVDQAKAA
;
A
#
# COMPACT_ATOMS: atom_id res chain seq x y z
N MET A 1 22.37 -31.06 26.76
CA MET A 1 22.90 -31.32 25.39
C MET A 1 21.85 -30.81 24.42
N MET A 2 22.02 -29.64 23.77
CA MET A 2 22.89 -29.39 22.60
C MET A 2 22.60 -30.36 21.45
N LEU A 3 22.39 -30.00 20.18
CA LEU A 3 22.44 -28.76 19.38
C LEU A 3 22.03 -29.20 17.95
N HIS A 4 21.17 -28.49 17.22
CA HIS A 4 21.44 -28.12 15.80
C HIS A 4 20.38 -27.19 15.19
N LEU A 5 20.90 -26.07 14.67
CA LEU A 5 20.36 -25.00 13.80
C LEU A 5 19.99 -25.53 12.37
N PRO A 6 19.70 -24.69 11.36
CA PRO A 6 18.84 -23.50 11.26
C PRO A 6 17.98 -23.53 9.95
N ALA A 7 16.99 -22.65 9.81
CA ALA A 7 16.58 -22.19 8.48
C ALA A 7 15.90 -20.81 8.54
N SER A 8 16.74 -19.77 8.56
CA SER A 8 16.35 -18.41 8.23
C SER A 8 15.99 -18.30 6.74
N ARG A 9 14.70 -18.15 6.40
CA ARG A 9 14.27 -17.59 5.11
C ARG A 9 13.77 -16.18 5.34
N THR A 10 14.70 -15.24 5.40
CA THR A 10 14.43 -13.81 5.26
C THR A 10 14.24 -13.52 3.78
N ASN A 11 12.98 -13.59 3.32
CA ASN A 11 12.63 -13.15 1.97
C ASN A 11 12.57 -11.61 1.99
N ASP A 12 13.67 -11.00 1.57
CA ASP A 12 13.90 -9.57 1.59
C ASP A 12 13.24 -8.90 0.37
N THR A 13 12.01 -8.40 0.58
CA THR A 13 11.25 -7.64 -0.42
C THR A 13 11.32 -6.12 -0.17
N ARG A 14 12.26 -5.65 0.67
CA ARG A 14 12.36 -4.23 1.08
C ARG A 14 13.19 -3.33 0.16
N SER A 15 13.50 -3.73 -1.07
CA SER A 15 14.40 -2.96 -1.94
C SER A 15 13.68 -1.93 -2.84
N VAL A 16 12.43 -2.16 -3.25
CA VAL A 16 11.74 -1.25 -4.20
C VAL A 16 10.95 -0.13 -3.54
N SER A 17 10.61 -0.25 -2.26
CA SER A 17 9.93 0.80 -1.49
C SER A 17 10.89 1.88 -0.96
N ASP A 18 12.15 1.53 -0.69
CA ASP A 18 13.17 2.44 -0.18
C ASP A 18 13.62 3.47 -1.24
N LEU A 19 13.59 3.08 -2.53
CA LEU A 19 13.95 3.95 -3.64
C LEU A 19 12.92 5.08 -3.89
N LYS A 20 11.62 4.77 -3.72
CA LYS A 20 10.54 5.77 -3.81
C LYS A 20 10.53 6.73 -2.62
N ALA A 21 10.94 6.27 -1.44
CA ALA A 21 11.04 7.11 -0.24
C ALA A 21 12.22 8.08 -0.32
N LYS A 22 13.40 7.63 -0.77
CA LYS A 22 14.59 8.49 -0.96
C LYS A 22 14.40 9.57 -2.02
N LEU A 23 13.63 9.29 -3.09
CA LEU A 23 13.39 10.28 -4.15
C LEU A 23 12.44 11.41 -3.71
N ARG A 24 11.51 11.14 -2.78
CA ARG A 24 10.60 12.15 -2.20
C ARG A 24 11.29 13.09 -1.21
N LEU A 25 12.37 12.65 -0.55
CA LEU A 25 13.09 13.46 0.45
C LEU A 25 14.03 14.50 -0.16
N ARG A 26 14.51 14.32 -1.40
CA ARG A 26 15.37 15.32 -2.06
C ARG A 26 14.62 16.49 -2.68
N LEU A 27 13.32 16.36 -2.94
CA LEU A 27 12.54 17.41 -3.58
C LEU A 27 11.92 18.41 -2.57
N SER A 28 11.83 18.06 -1.29
CA SER A 28 11.25 18.91 -0.24
C SER A 28 12.19 20.02 0.27
N VAL A 29 13.46 20.04 -0.16
CA VAL A 29 14.44 21.05 0.29
C VAL A 29 14.40 22.33 -0.55
N LEU A 30 13.70 22.37 -1.69
CA LEU A 30 13.72 23.55 -2.57
C LEU A 30 12.64 24.61 -2.29
N ILE A 31 11.74 24.41 -1.32
CA ILE A 31 10.59 25.33 -1.11
C ILE A 31 10.71 26.17 0.19
N VAL A 32 11.66 25.88 1.09
CA VAL A 32 11.77 26.56 2.40
C VAL A 32 12.88 27.63 2.47
N GLY A 33 13.67 27.84 1.41
CA GLY A 33 14.87 28.69 1.45
C GLY A 33 14.69 30.21 1.24
N ASN A 34 13.48 30.75 1.04
CA ASN A 34 13.32 32.13 0.53
C ASN A 34 13.00 33.21 1.59
N GLN A 35 13.13 32.93 2.90
CA GLN A 35 12.66 33.86 3.96
C GLN A 35 13.76 34.62 4.72
N PHE A 36 15.01 34.64 4.22
CA PHE A 36 16.14 35.24 4.95
C PHE A 36 16.79 36.42 4.21
N ARG A 37 15.98 37.41 3.77
CA ARG A 37 16.48 38.64 3.13
C ARG A 37 15.70 39.88 3.57
N GLN A 38 15.54 40.10 4.88
CA GLN A 38 14.90 41.34 5.37
C GLN A 38 15.50 41.99 6.63
N SER A 39 16.63 41.53 7.20
CA SER A 39 17.07 42.00 8.53
C SER A 39 18.46 42.66 8.62
N THR A 40 18.89 43.47 7.64
CA THR A 40 20.14 44.26 7.74
C THR A 40 20.00 45.70 7.24
N GLN A 41 18.82 46.29 7.37
CA GLN A 41 18.64 47.74 7.28
C GLN A 41 18.15 48.26 8.62
N GLU A 42 19.10 48.61 9.49
CA GLU A 42 19.02 49.57 10.60
C GLU A 42 20.31 49.35 11.43
N LEU A 43 20.95 50.43 11.90
CA LEU A 43 22.22 50.48 12.66
C LEU A 43 23.53 50.62 11.87
N ARG A 44 23.59 51.60 10.94
CA ARG A 44 24.86 52.31 10.69
C ARG A 44 24.64 53.82 10.62
N VAL A 45 24.07 54.36 11.70
CA VAL A 45 24.33 55.73 12.12
C VAL A 45 25.57 55.69 13.02
N MET A 46 26.42 56.71 12.88
CA MET A 46 27.55 57.02 13.76
C MET A 46 28.86 56.26 13.53
N ASN A 47 29.62 56.63 12.50
CA ASN A 47 31.02 57.07 12.66
C ASN A 47 31.58 57.63 11.33
N LYS A 48 31.82 58.95 11.28
CA LYS A 48 32.68 59.61 10.29
C LYS A 48 34.05 59.84 10.97
N PRO A 49 35.15 59.80 10.21
CA PRO A 49 35.87 61.06 10.01
C PRO A 49 36.06 61.33 8.52
N VAL A 50 35.57 62.49 8.06
CA VAL A 50 36.42 63.63 7.66
C VAL A 50 37.43 63.23 6.59
N VAL A 51 37.01 63.36 5.33
CA VAL A 51 37.92 63.58 4.22
C VAL A 51 37.67 65.02 3.77
N LEU A 52 38.65 65.88 4.02
CA LEU A 52 38.58 67.32 3.91
C LEU A 52 39.30 67.74 2.63
N PHE A 53 38.70 67.51 1.46
CA PHE A 53 39.20 68.11 0.21
C PHE A 53 38.02 68.48 -0.72
N GLN A 54 37.50 69.67 -0.45
CA GLN A 54 37.36 70.77 -1.40
C GLN A 54 36.64 70.49 -2.72
N GLN A 55 35.37 70.88 -2.73
CA GLN A 55 34.61 71.20 -3.93
C GLN A 55 34.73 72.70 -4.22
N PRO A 56 35.00 73.10 -5.47
CA PRO A 56 34.51 74.36 -5.99
C PRO A 56 33.34 74.10 -6.96
N ALA A 57 32.17 74.61 -6.62
CA ALA A 57 31.10 74.92 -7.59
C ALA A 57 31.24 76.39 -8.03
N PRO A 58 30.75 76.74 -9.22
CA PRO A 58 29.42 77.37 -9.28
C PRO A 58 28.57 76.81 -10.44
N ALA A 59 27.38 76.28 -10.17
CA ALA A 59 26.09 76.98 -10.21
C ALA A 59 25.60 77.37 -11.62
N LYS A 60 24.50 76.74 -12.07
CA LYS A 60 23.32 77.37 -12.70
C LYS A 60 22.19 76.35 -12.98
N ASP A 61 21.08 76.57 -12.26
CA ASP A 61 19.66 76.54 -12.67
C ASP A 61 18.95 75.25 -13.16
N LYS A 62 18.00 74.81 -12.30
CA LYS A 62 16.84 73.88 -12.48
C LYS A 62 15.82 74.40 -13.56
N PRO A 63 14.71 73.71 -13.96
CA PRO A 63 14.01 72.55 -13.34
C PRO A 63 13.41 71.45 -14.28
N GLU A 64 12.88 70.40 -13.65
CA GLU A 64 11.65 69.64 -13.99
C GLU A 64 11.71 68.32 -14.81
N PRO A 65 11.02 67.23 -14.35
CA PRO A 65 11.20 65.87 -14.85
C PRO A 65 10.16 65.50 -15.94
N ALA A 66 10.61 64.86 -17.01
CA ALA A 66 9.73 64.26 -18.00
C ALA A 66 9.18 62.90 -17.51
N LYS A 67 7.88 62.92 -17.17
CA LYS A 67 6.94 61.81 -16.93
C LYS A 67 7.37 60.40 -17.39
N ALA A 68 7.40 59.48 -16.44
CA ALA A 68 7.43 58.04 -16.68
C ALA A 68 6.15 57.54 -17.37
N ALA A 69 6.26 57.08 -18.62
CA ALA A 69 5.25 56.25 -19.28
C ALA A 69 5.49 54.78 -18.90
N GLY A 70 4.72 54.24 -17.96
CA GLY A 70 4.92 52.87 -17.49
C GLY A 70 3.65 52.18 -17.01
N LYS A 71 2.94 51.50 -17.93
CA LYS A 71 2.12 50.32 -17.60
C LYS A 71 1.82 49.52 -18.87
N PRO A 72 2.31 48.27 -18.95
CA PRO A 72 1.35 47.16 -18.84
C PRO A 72 1.86 45.92 -18.06
N ARG A 73 2.96 46.00 -17.29
CA ARG A 73 3.57 44.81 -16.64
C ARG A 73 2.64 44.06 -15.66
N ARG A 74 1.74 44.78 -14.97
CA ARG A 74 0.76 44.18 -14.02
C ARG A 74 -0.28 43.31 -14.72
N ARG A 75 -0.72 43.67 -15.93
CA ARG A 75 -1.71 42.89 -16.69
C ARG A 75 -1.12 41.57 -17.20
N ALA A 76 0.16 41.58 -17.59
CA ALA A 76 0.89 40.38 -17.98
C ALA A 76 1.05 39.40 -16.79
N TYR A 77 1.39 39.88 -15.59
CA TYR A 77 1.47 39.02 -14.41
C TYR A 77 0.11 38.41 -14.03
N LEU A 78 -0.98 39.19 -14.12
CA LEU A 78 -2.34 38.70 -13.89
C LEU A 78 -2.78 37.65 -14.93
N SER A 79 -2.37 37.78 -16.20
CA SER A 79 -2.68 36.75 -17.22
C SER A 79 -1.85 35.48 -17.03
N LEU A 80 -0.58 35.60 -16.62
CA LEU A 80 0.25 34.45 -16.26
C LEU A 80 -0.28 33.72 -15.02
N ALA A 81 -0.71 34.44 -13.99
CA ALA A 81 -1.32 33.85 -12.80
C ALA A 81 -2.65 33.14 -13.11
N ARG A 82 -3.47 33.70 -14.01
CA ARG A 82 -4.69 33.03 -14.48
C ARG A 82 -4.36 31.78 -15.29
N ALA A 83 -3.38 31.86 -16.19
CA ALA A 83 -2.93 30.71 -16.97
C ALA A 83 -2.38 29.60 -16.06
N SER A 84 -1.62 29.93 -15.02
CA SER A 84 -1.11 28.93 -14.07
C SER A 84 -2.24 28.26 -13.27
N VAL A 85 -3.28 29.00 -12.87
CA VAL A 85 -4.45 28.43 -12.19
C VAL A 85 -5.24 27.52 -13.12
N ILE A 86 -5.41 27.89 -14.39
CA ILE A 86 -6.08 27.05 -15.38
C ILE A 86 -5.29 25.77 -15.61
N VAL A 87 -3.98 25.86 -15.84
CA VAL A 87 -3.11 24.69 -16.05
C VAL A 87 -3.11 23.77 -14.82
N ALA A 88 -3.03 24.32 -13.61
CA ALA A 88 -3.10 23.55 -12.38
C ALA A 88 -4.48 22.88 -12.20
N GLY A 89 -5.57 23.61 -12.49
CA GLY A 89 -6.94 23.09 -12.42
C GLY A 89 -7.19 21.97 -13.42
N THR A 90 -6.76 22.14 -14.68
CA THR A 90 -6.87 21.11 -15.72
C THR A 90 -6.00 19.89 -15.40
N GLY A 91 -4.80 20.09 -14.88
CA GLY A 91 -3.94 18.99 -14.43
C GLY A 91 -4.60 18.16 -13.33
N LEU A 92 -5.18 18.81 -12.31
CA LEU A 92 -5.93 18.13 -11.25
C LEU A 92 -7.18 17.41 -11.79
N ALA A 93 -7.92 18.05 -12.70
CA ALA A 93 -9.11 17.47 -13.31
C ALA A 93 -8.82 16.20 -14.13
N ILE A 94 -7.59 16.03 -14.62
CA ILE A 94 -7.17 14.83 -15.36
C ILE A 94 -6.60 13.76 -14.41
N VAL A 95 -5.79 14.15 -13.43
CA VAL A 95 -5.10 13.20 -12.53
C VAL A 95 -6.07 12.51 -11.55
N ILE A 96 -7.04 13.25 -11.03
CA ILE A 96 -7.98 12.74 -10.03
C ILE A 96 -8.83 11.57 -10.57
N PRO A 97 -9.50 11.65 -11.75
CA PRO A 97 -10.28 10.54 -12.28
C PRO A 97 -9.44 9.28 -12.57
N LEU A 98 -8.20 9.45 -13.03
CA LEU A 98 -7.30 8.33 -13.35
C LEU A 98 -6.87 7.56 -12.09
N GLY A 99 -6.70 8.24 -10.97
CA GLY A 99 -6.35 7.61 -9.69
C GLY A 99 -7.56 7.05 -8.93
N TRP A 100 -8.73 7.69 -9.08
CA TRP A 100 -9.93 7.40 -8.28
C TRP A 100 -10.41 5.96 -8.42
N GLY A 101 -10.52 5.45 -9.65
CA GLY A 101 -11.00 4.09 -9.90
C GLY A 101 -10.11 3.02 -9.27
N SER A 102 -8.79 3.20 -9.33
CA SER A 102 -7.83 2.26 -8.73
C SER A 102 -7.88 2.27 -7.19
N TRP A 103 -8.11 3.43 -6.59
CA TRP A 103 -8.21 3.58 -5.14
C TRP A 103 -9.50 2.95 -4.61
N VAL A 104 -10.62 3.16 -5.29
CA VAL A 104 -11.93 2.58 -4.93
C VAL A 104 -11.96 1.07 -5.15
N ALA A 105 -11.42 0.58 -6.27
CA ALA A 105 -11.40 -0.86 -6.58
C ALA A 105 -10.55 -1.68 -5.58
N GLY A 106 -9.54 -1.07 -4.96
CA GLY A 106 -8.73 -1.74 -3.93
C GLY A 106 -9.46 -1.96 -2.60
N MET A 107 -10.57 -1.27 -2.34
CA MET A 107 -11.29 -1.35 -1.06
C MET A 107 -12.32 -2.48 -1.00
N THR A 108 -12.73 -3.03 -2.15
CA THR A 108 -13.81 -4.03 -2.20
C THR A 108 -13.31 -5.47 -2.06
N ASN A 109 -12.01 -5.70 -2.14
CA ASN A 109 -11.42 -7.04 -2.08
C ASN A 109 -11.10 -7.43 -0.64
N GLN A 110 -12.09 -7.98 0.07
CA GLN A 110 -11.88 -8.63 1.35
C GLN A 110 -11.38 -10.06 1.11
N THR A 111 -10.14 -10.34 1.49
CA THR A 111 -9.59 -11.70 1.46
C THR A 111 -9.59 -12.24 2.88
N THR A 112 -10.14 -13.43 3.07
CA THR A 112 -10.08 -14.16 4.35
C THR A 112 -9.48 -15.53 4.09
N ASP A 113 -8.47 -15.88 4.89
CA ASP A 113 -7.84 -17.19 4.85
C ASP A 113 -8.55 -18.21 5.77
N ASN A 114 -9.59 -17.75 6.49
CA ASN A 114 -10.33 -18.55 7.44
C ASN A 114 -11.64 -19.04 6.82
N ALA A 115 -11.61 -20.26 6.28
CA ALA A 115 -12.79 -20.99 5.83
C ALA A 115 -12.85 -22.34 6.55
N TYR A 116 -13.95 -22.60 7.25
CA TYR A 116 -14.23 -23.88 7.89
C TYR A 116 -15.38 -24.58 7.16
N LEU A 117 -15.19 -25.85 6.80
CA LEU A 117 -16.25 -26.67 6.23
C LEU A 117 -17.04 -27.36 7.36
N ARG A 118 -18.36 -27.21 7.34
CA ARG A 118 -19.27 -28.01 8.16
C ARG A 118 -19.81 -29.13 7.28
N ALA A 119 -19.53 -30.37 7.65
CA ALA A 119 -20.08 -31.55 7.01
C ALA A 119 -20.82 -32.39 8.05
N ASP A 120 -21.99 -32.88 7.68
CA ASP A 120 -22.70 -33.87 8.48
C ASP A 120 -22.08 -35.24 8.23
N THR A 121 -21.74 -35.94 9.31
CA THR A 121 -21.15 -37.28 9.24
C THR A 121 -22.12 -38.28 9.83
N THR A 122 -22.49 -39.28 9.05
CA THR A 122 -23.32 -40.40 9.52
C THR A 122 -22.43 -41.62 9.69
N PRO A 123 -22.37 -42.22 10.89
CA PRO A 123 -21.62 -43.45 11.09
C PRO A 123 -22.29 -44.60 10.32
N VAL A 124 -21.48 -45.42 9.66
CA VAL A 124 -21.93 -46.64 8.98
C VAL A 124 -21.35 -47.82 9.73
N SER A 125 -22.21 -48.72 10.19
CA SER A 125 -21.84 -49.93 10.92
C SER A 125 -22.42 -51.17 10.25
N ALA A 126 -21.72 -52.29 10.37
CA ALA A 126 -22.29 -53.59 10.01
C ALA A 126 -23.34 -54.01 11.05
N GLU A 127 -24.38 -54.71 10.58
CA GLU A 127 -25.43 -55.28 11.43
C GLU A 127 -24.91 -56.43 12.30
N VAL A 128 -23.93 -57.17 11.78
CA VAL A 128 -23.30 -58.30 12.47
C VAL A 128 -21.89 -57.95 12.92
N SER A 129 -21.52 -58.38 14.12
CA SER A 129 -20.14 -58.29 14.60
C SER A 129 -19.30 -59.43 14.03
N GLY A 130 -18.09 -59.13 13.58
CA GLY A 130 -17.19 -60.12 13.00
C GLY A 130 -15.83 -59.55 12.66
N ARG A 131 -14.90 -60.43 12.31
CA ARG A 131 -13.54 -60.04 11.90
C ARG A 131 -13.57 -59.41 10.51
N ILE A 132 -12.92 -58.26 10.34
CA ILE A 132 -12.75 -57.62 9.04
C ILE A 132 -11.70 -58.40 8.23
N LEU A 133 -12.05 -58.88 7.04
CA LEU A 133 -11.13 -59.52 6.09
C LEU A 133 -10.42 -58.50 5.21
N ARG A 134 -11.17 -57.51 4.70
CA ARG A 134 -10.65 -56.50 3.76
C ARG A 134 -11.37 -55.17 3.97
N LEU A 135 -10.61 -54.09 3.89
CA LEU A 135 -11.10 -52.72 3.76
C LEU A 135 -10.81 -52.27 2.33
N LEU A 136 -11.84 -51.87 1.59
CA LEU A 136 -11.79 -51.57 0.16
C LEU A 136 -11.88 -50.07 -0.12
N VAL A 137 -11.78 -49.25 0.91
CA VAL A 137 -11.96 -47.80 0.87
C VAL A 137 -10.79 -47.11 1.56
N GLU A 138 -10.37 -45.97 0.99
CA GLU A 138 -9.36 -45.08 1.55
C GLU A 138 -10.00 -43.82 2.16
N ASP A 139 -9.23 -43.11 2.98
CA ASP A 139 -9.69 -41.87 3.60
C ASP A 139 -10.08 -40.83 2.54
N TYR A 140 -11.21 -40.15 2.76
CA TYR A 140 -11.79 -39.14 1.86
C TYR A 140 -12.16 -39.64 0.46
N GLN A 141 -12.17 -40.95 0.21
CA GLN A 141 -12.57 -41.50 -1.07
C GLN A 141 -14.05 -41.26 -1.34
N HIS A 142 -14.37 -40.83 -2.57
CA HIS A 142 -15.75 -40.70 -3.01
C HIS A 142 -16.33 -42.09 -3.32
N VAL A 143 -17.46 -42.42 -2.68
CA VAL A 143 -18.13 -43.72 -2.81
C VAL A 143 -19.54 -43.58 -3.36
N LYS A 144 -20.00 -44.58 -4.12
CA LYS A 144 -21.36 -44.63 -4.68
C LYS A 144 -22.27 -45.50 -3.82
N ILE A 145 -23.58 -45.30 -3.96
CA ILE A 145 -24.58 -46.16 -3.31
C ILE A 145 -24.40 -47.61 -3.78
N GLY A 146 -24.37 -48.55 -2.83
CA GLY A 146 -24.17 -49.97 -3.10
C GLY A 146 -22.71 -50.38 -3.31
N GLN A 147 -21.75 -49.46 -3.18
CA GLN A 147 -20.34 -49.80 -3.25
C GLN A 147 -19.90 -50.59 -2.02
N LEU A 148 -19.18 -51.70 -2.23
CA LEU A 148 -18.61 -52.49 -1.16
C LEU A 148 -17.48 -51.71 -0.47
N LEU A 149 -17.67 -51.38 0.81
CA LEU A 149 -16.70 -50.63 1.61
C LEU A 149 -15.74 -51.55 2.37
N MET A 150 -16.27 -52.61 2.96
CA MET A 150 -15.52 -53.57 3.75
C MET A 150 -16.15 -54.96 3.69
N GLN A 151 -15.34 -55.99 3.89
CA GLN A 151 -15.78 -57.38 3.91
C GLN A 151 -15.51 -57.99 5.29
N ILE A 152 -16.54 -58.56 5.91
CA ILE A 152 -16.47 -59.27 7.18
C ILE A 152 -16.38 -60.79 6.90
N ASP A 153 -15.63 -61.51 7.72
CA ASP A 153 -15.51 -62.97 7.66
C ASP A 153 -16.86 -63.64 7.99
N PRO A 154 -17.48 -64.39 7.05
CA PRO A 154 -18.78 -65.02 7.26
C PRO A 154 -18.70 -66.30 8.09
N THR A 155 -17.51 -66.86 8.32
CA THR A 155 -17.35 -68.20 8.90
C THR A 155 -17.96 -68.30 10.29
N GLN A 156 -17.79 -67.27 11.11
CA GLN A 156 -18.34 -67.26 12.48
C GLN A 156 -19.87 -67.13 12.49
N TYR A 157 -20.42 -66.36 11.54
CA TYR A 157 -21.86 -66.19 11.41
C TYR A 157 -22.54 -67.49 10.98
N GLN A 158 -22.00 -68.15 9.94
CA GLN A 158 -22.53 -69.41 9.44
C GLN A 158 -22.46 -70.54 10.47
N ALA A 159 -21.38 -70.62 11.26
CA ALA A 159 -21.26 -71.61 12.32
C ALA A 159 -22.37 -71.46 13.39
N GLN A 160 -22.64 -70.22 13.81
CA GLN A 160 -23.70 -69.94 14.79
C GLN A 160 -25.10 -70.29 14.27
N GLU A 161 -25.40 -70.05 12.99
CA GLU A 161 -26.70 -70.41 12.41
C GLU A 161 -26.90 -71.93 12.35
N VAL A 162 -25.85 -72.68 11.99
CA VAL A 162 -25.92 -74.16 11.93
C VAL A 162 -26.13 -74.77 13.32
N ASP A 163 -25.45 -74.23 14.34
CA ASP A 163 -25.62 -74.70 15.71
C ASP A 163 -27.03 -74.40 16.24
N GLN A 164 -27.60 -73.23 15.89
CA GLN A 164 -28.97 -72.89 16.24
C GLN A 164 -29.99 -73.77 15.51
N ALA A 165 -29.78 -74.08 14.23
CA ALA A 165 -30.67 -74.93 13.45
C ALA A 165 -30.68 -76.39 13.92
N LYS A 166 -29.59 -76.87 14.52
CA LYS A 166 -29.52 -78.22 15.12
C LYS A 166 -30.14 -78.29 16.52
N ALA A 167 -30.33 -77.15 17.18
CA ALA A 167 -30.88 -77.06 18.52
C ALA A 167 -32.41 -76.85 18.56
N ALA A 168 -33.03 -76.57 17.41
CA ALA A 168 -34.48 -76.43 17.22
C ALA A 168 -35.12 -77.73 16.70
#